data_AF-A0A2T0BDN3-F1
#
_entry.id   AF-A0A2T0BDN3-F1
#
_cell.length_a   1.000
_cell.length_b   1.000
_cell.length_c   1.000
_cell.angle_alpha   90.00
_cell.angle_beta   90.00
_cell.angle_gamma   90.00
#
_symmetry.space_group_name_H-M   'P 1'
#
loop_
_entity.id
_entity.type
_entity.pdbx_description
1 polymer ?
#
loop_
_entity_poly.entity_id
_entity_poly.type
_entity_poly.pdbx_seq_one_letter_code
_entity_poly.pdbx_strand_id
1 'polypeptide(L)'
;MDSKDLLNELVGNIFLPETDLPTKLPDTAGAYLICVKGVDVLPSKMKKLDYSHINELPVIYVGIAGRPTSRVKSLRKRDYKNHFSGKARTSTLRKSLGVLFGFQKEHESEANNLKYKFIAEHEEKLSNWMKNNLVMHFVIIDNPMEFELFLINTYEPPLNLKDNNSKKNRAFRKDLIQLRTTR
;
A
#
# COMPACT_ATOMS: atom_id res chain seq x y z
N MET A 1 5.72 14.92 19.47
CA MET A 1 4.36 14.37 19.36
C MET A 1 4.45 12.91 19.71
N ASP A 2 3.64 12.44 20.66
CA ASP A 2 3.69 11.02 21.04
C ASP A 2 2.97 10.14 20.00
N SER A 3 3.12 8.81 20.09
CA SER A 3 2.53 7.88 19.11
C SER A 3 0.99 7.89 19.11
N LYS A 4 0.34 8.32 20.20
CA LYS A 4 -1.11 8.36 20.32
C LYS A 4 -1.68 9.57 19.59
N ASP A 5 -1.04 10.73 19.72
CA ASP A 5 -1.39 11.94 18.98
C ASP A 5 -1.26 11.71 17.47
N LEU A 6 -0.14 11.12 17.04
CA LEU A 6 0.09 10.74 15.64
C LEU A 6 -0.98 9.78 15.12
N LEU A 7 -1.41 8.82 15.95
CA LEU A 7 -2.45 7.87 15.58
C LEU A 7 -3.81 8.56 15.42
N ASN A 8 -4.16 9.47 16.33
CA ASN A 8 -5.40 10.24 16.24
C ASN A 8 -5.44 11.09 14.97
N GLU A 9 -4.34 11.79 14.65
CA GLU A 9 -4.24 12.58 13.43
C GLU A 9 -4.33 11.69 12.18
N LEU A 10 -3.61 10.56 12.17
CA LEU A 10 -3.66 9.58 11.09
C LEU A 10 -5.08 9.06 10.82
N VAL A 11 -5.82 8.73 11.88
CA VAL A 11 -7.21 8.24 11.77
C VAL A 11 -8.16 9.34 11.29
N GLY A 12 -7.97 10.59 11.73
CA GLY A 12 -8.81 11.72 11.34
C GLY A 12 -8.60 12.19 9.89
N ASN A 13 -7.40 12.00 9.34
CA ASN A 13 -7.04 12.46 8.01
C ASN A 13 -7.31 11.38 6.95
N ILE A 14 -8.43 11.55 6.22
CA ILE A 14 -8.90 10.60 5.22
C ILE A 14 -8.75 11.17 3.80
N PHE A 15 -8.26 10.34 2.90
CA PHE A 15 -8.18 10.60 1.47
C PHE A 15 -8.89 9.48 0.69
N LEU A 16 -9.86 9.88 -0.14
CA LEU A 16 -10.65 9.03 -1.03
C LEU A 16 -10.18 9.22 -2.47
N PRO A 17 -9.39 8.30 -3.04
CA PRO A 17 -8.82 8.44 -4.38
C PRO A 17 -9.84 8.55 -5.52
N GLU A 18 -11.08 8.13 -5.27
CA GLU A 18 -12.20 8.23 -6.20
C GLU A 18 -12.71 9.67 -6.36
N THR A 19 -12.74 10.45 -5.28
CA THR A 19 -13.45 11.74 -5.23
C THR A 19 -12.56 12.92 -4.84
N ASP A 20 -11.52 12.69 -4.03
CA ASP A 20 -10.66 13.75 -3.54
C ASP A 20 -9.65 14.20 -4.61
N LEU A 21 -9.47 15.50 -4.73
CA LEU A 21 -8.40 16.07 -5.53
C LEU A 21 -7.04 15.75 -4.89
N PRO A 22 -6.00 15.39 -5.68
CA PRO A 22 -4.68 15.06 -5.14
C PRO A 22 -4.08 16.14 -4.24
N THR A 23 -4.47 17.41 -4.40
CA THR A 23 -4.03 18.55 -3.59
C THR A 23 -4.46 18.47 -2.12
N LYS A 24 -5.46 17.66 -1.78
CA LYS A 24 -5.85 17.35 -0.40
C LYS A 24 -4.73 16.65 0.37
N LEU A 25 -3.89 15.86 -0.33
CA LEU A 25 -2.69 15.30 0.26
C LEU A 25 -1.59 16.37 0.34
N PRO A 26 -0.89 16.48 1.47
CA PRO A 26 0.18 17.46 1.62
C PRO A 26 1.42 17.03 0.82
N ASP A 27 2.21 18.01 0.41
CA ASP A 27 3.47 17.80 -0.33
C ASP A 27 4.68 17.71 0.61
N THR A 28 4.58 16.85 1.61
CA THR A 28 5.56 16.70 2.68
C THR A 28 5.74 15.24 3.08
N ALA A 29 6.72 14.97 3.94
CA ALA A 29 6.93 13.66 4.54
C ALA A 29 5.77 13.25 5.45
N GLY A 30 5.58 11.94 5.60
CA GLY A 30 4.52 11.41 6.42
C GLY A 30 4.42 9.90 6.39
N ALA A 31 3.49 9.38 7.17
CA ALA A 31 3.10 7.98 7.15
C ALA A 31 1.66 7.85 6.67
N TYR A 32 1.32 6.67 6.14
CA TYR A 32 -0.03 6.39 5.69
C TYR A 32 -0.40 4.91 5.85
N LEU A 33 -1.71 4.68 6.00
CA LEU A 33 -2.31 3.36 5.83
C LEU A 33 -3.20 3.35 4.60
N ILE A 34 -3.32 2.18 4.01
CA ILE A 34 -4.29 1.89 2.96
C ILE A 34 -5.26 0.88 3.54
N CYS A 35 -6.53 1.26 3.55
CA CYS A 35 -7.65 0.41 3.88
C CYS A 35 -8.43 0.06 2.62
N VAL A 36 -9.21 -1.02 2.66
CA VAL A 36 -10.18 -1.35 1.62
C VAL A 36 -11.59 -1.03 2.11
N LYS A 37 -12.49 -0.63 1.20
CA LYS A 37 -13.90 -0.36 1.54
C LYS A 37 -14.67 -1.61 2.00
N GLY A 38 -14.22 -2.80 1.58
CA GLY A 38 -14.82 -4.08 1.95
C GLY A 38 -13.90 -5.26 1.62
N VAL A 39 -14.03 -6.36 2.36
CA VAL A 39 -13.22 -7.58 2.12
C VAL A 39 -13.70 -8.33 0.86
N ASP A 40 -14.97 -8.16 0.49
CA ASP A 40 -15.62 -8.80 -0.66
C ASP A 40 -15.03 -8.37 -2.01
N VAL A 41 -14.54 -7.12 -2.11
CA VAL A 41 -13.90 -6.59 -3.32
C VAL A 41 -12.43 -6.99 -3.49
N LEU A 42 -11.81 -7.57 -2.45
CA LEU A 42 -10.42 -8.00 -2.48
C LEU A 42 -10.22 -9.25 -3.37
N PRO A 43 -8.98 -9.49 -3.85
CA PRO A 43 -8.62 -10.75 -4.51
C PRO A 43 -9.03 -11.99 -3.69
N SER A 44 -9.41 -13.08 -4.35
CA SER A 44 -9.94 -14.28 -3.69
C SER A 44 -9.07 -14.82 -2.56
N LYS A 45 -7.74 -14.78 -2.71
CA LYS A 45 -6.76 -15.21 -1.69
C LYS A 45 -6.75 -14.33 -0.43
N MET A 46 -7.31 -13.13 -0.50
CA MET A 46 -7.38 -12.18 0.60
C MET A 46 -8.72 -12.24 1.36
N LYS A 47 -9.80 -12.75 0.75
CA LYS A 47 -11.16 -12.66 1.32
C LYS A 47 -11.35 -13.34 2.69
N LYS A 48 -10.46 -14.26 3.07
CA LYS A 48 -10.53 -15.03 4.32
C LYS A 48 -9.34 -14.76 5.26
N LEU A 49 -8.66 -13.64 5.07
CA LEU A 49 -7.58 -13.22 5.96
C LEU A 49 -8.14 -12.55 7.21
N ASP A 50 -7.31 -12.50 8.25
CA ASP A 50 -7.58 -11.74 9.46
C ASP A 50 -7.04 -10.31 9.32
N TYR A 51 -7.84 -9.32 9.68
CA TYR A 51 -7.54 -7.90 9.49
C TYR A 51 -7.66 -7.12 10.79
N SER A 52 -6.71 -6.22 11.02
CA SER A 52 -6.93 -5.09 11.91
C SER A 52 -7.70 -4.00 11.16
N HIS A 53 -8.45 -3.17 11.88
CA HIS A 53 -9.38 -2.21 11.30
C HIS A 53 -9.12 -0.79 11.79
N ILE A 54 -9.43 0.19 10.94
CA ILE A 54 -9.58 1.61 11.30
C ILE A 54 -10.96 2.04 10.83
N ASN A 55 -11.79 2.56 11.74
CA ASN A 55 -13.16 2.97 11.43
C ASN A 55 -13.94 1.88 10.65
N GLU A 56 -13.86 0.63 11.11
CA GLU A 56 -14.44 -0.56 10.45
C GLU A 56 -13.84 -0.91 9.07
N LEU A 57 -12.85 -0.18 8.57
CA LEU A 57 -12.19 -0.48 7.30
C LEU A 57 -10.98 -1.40 7.52
N PRO A 58 -10.89 -2.55 6.81
CA PRO A 58 -9.74 -3.45 6.92
C PRO A 58 -8.45 -2.80 6.43
N VAL A 59 -7.41 -2.79 7.27
CA VAL A 59 -6.10 -2.27 6.93
C VAL A 59 -5.32 -3.30 6.13
N ILE A 60 -4.95 -2.97 4.89
CA ILE A 60 -4.25 -3.90 3.99
C ILE A 60 -2.78 -3.59 3.81
N TYR A 61 -2.36 -2.33 4.01
CA TYR A 61 -0.98 -1.89 3.79
C TYR A 61 -0.63 -0.64 4.60
N VAL A 62 0.63 -0.51 4.98
CA VAL A 62 1.25 0.67 5.58
C VAL A 62 2.42 1.12 4.72
N GLY A 63 2.60 2.42 4.56
CA GLY A 63 3.77 2.99 3.90
C GLY A 63 4.15 4.36 4.44
N ILE A 64 5.26 4.88 3.93
CA ILE A 64 5.79 6.19 4.31
C ILE A 64 6.28 6.97 3.10
N ALA A 65 6.15 8.29 3.19
CA ALA A 65 6.83 9.25 2.36
C ALA A 65 7.91 9.95 3.19
N GLY A 66 9.16 9.96 2.74
CA GLY A 66 10.20 10.73 3.44
C GLY A 66 11.38 9.94 3.99
N ARG A 67 11.62 8.70 3.55
CA ARG A 67 12.88 8.00 3.85
C ARG A 67 14.08 8.90 3.48
N PRO A 68 15.16 8.94 4.28
CA PRO A 68 16.33 9.77 4.00
C PRO A 68 16.91 9.58 2.60
N THR A 69 16.88 8.36 2.08
CA THR A 69 17.36 7.99 0.72
C THR A 69 16.44 8.45 -0.43
N SER A 70 15.31 9.06 -0.12
CA SER A 70 14.33 9.48 -1.12
C SER A 70 14.65 10.86 -1.67
N ARG A 71 14.77 10.97 -3.00
CA ARG A 71 14.89 12.28 -3.67
C ARG A 71 13.68 13.18 -3.46
N VAL A 72 12.50 12.58 -3.37
CA VAL A 72 11.23 13.29 -3.14
C VAL A 72 10.60 12.75 -1.87
N LYS A 73 10.37 13.62 -0.90
CA LYS A 73 9.76 13.30 0.39
C LYS A 73 8.34 13.89 0.41
N SER A 74 7.40 13.21 -0.24
CA SER A 74 6.07 13.76 -0.46
C SER A 74 5.01 12.67 -0.54
N LEU A 75 4.04 12.74 0.39
CA LEU A 75 2.81 11.95 0.35
C LEU A 75 2.10 12.11 -1.00
N ARG A 76 1.93 13.36 -1.48
CA ARG A 76 1.25 13.67 -2.74
C ARG A 76 2.06 13.32 -4.00
N LYS A 77 3.23 13.93 -4.18
CA LYS A 77 3.98 13.91 -5.45
C LYS A 77 4.62 12.56 -5.73
N ARG A 78 4.92 11.78 -4.69
CA ARG A 78 5.61 10.49 -4.84
C ARG A 78 4.70 9.33 -4.53
N ASP A 79 4.33 9.15 -3.26
CA ASP A 79 3.72 7.90 -2.82
C ASP A 79 2.32 7.72 -3.39
N TYR A 80 1.45 8.72 -3.22
CA TYR A 80 0.13 8.73 -3.84
C TYR A 80 0.21 8.58 -5.36
N LYS A 81 1.02 9.41 -6.03
CA LYS A 81 1.19 9.34 -7.49
C LYS A 81 1.66 7.96 -7.95
N ASN A 82 2.59 7.32 -7.24
CA ASN A 82 3.11 5.99 -7.60
C ASN A 82 2.06 4.89 -7.40
N HIS A 83 1.23 4.99 -6.35
CA HIS A 83 0.21 3.99 -6.05
C HIS A 83 -1.01 4.10 -6.96
N PHE A 84 -1.56 5.31 -7.13
CA PHE A 84 -2.86 5.51 -7.76
C PHE A 84 -2.78 5.98 -9.22
N SER A 85 -1.63 6.49 -9.65
CA SER A 85 -1.39 6.96 -11.03
C SER A 85 -0.11 6.38 -11.66
N GLY A 86 0.53 5.44 -10.97
CA GLY A 86 1.80 4.83 -11.38
C GLY A 86 1.63 3.44 -11.98
N LYS A 87 2.75 2.73 -12.05
CA LYS A 87 2.81 1.35 -12.54
C LYS A 87 3.36 0.44 -11.45
N ALA A 88 3.09 -0.86 -11.54
CA ALA A 88 3.61 -1.82 -10.56
C ALA A 88 5.13 -1.77 -10.40
N ARG A 89 5.86 -1.38 -11.45
CA ARG A 89 7.32 -1.20 -11.42
C ARG A 89 7.84 -0.47 -10.18
N THR A 90 7.18 0.63 -9.77
CA THR A 90 7.62 1.52 -8.68
C THR A 90 6.77 1.42 -7.42
N SER A 91 5.82 0.47 -7.37
CA SER A 91 4.85 0.38 -6.29
C SER A 91 4.71 -1.04 -5.75
N THR A 92 5.18 -1.26 -4.53
CA THR A 92 5.10 -2.56 -3.83
C THR A 92 3.65 -3.01 -3.62
N LEU A 93 2.75 -2.07 -3.30
CA LEU A 93 1.32 -2.33 -3.18
C LEU A 93 0.73 -2.81 -4.51
N ARG A 94 1.00 -2.11 -5.62
CA ARG A 94 0.52 -2.50 -6.95
C ARG A 94 1.04 -3.87 -7.37
N LYS A 95 2.33 -4.15 -7.14
CA LYS A 95 2.90 -5.50 -7.39
C LYS A 95 2.11 -6.57 -6.64
N SER A 96 1.84 -6.33 -5.36
CA SER A 96 1.15 -7.32 -4.53
C SER A 96 -0.30 -7.53 -4.99
N LEU A 97 -1.06 -6.45 -5.22
CA LEU A 97 -2.44 -6.55 -5.69
C LEU A 97 -2.54 -7.20 -7.07
N GLY A 98 -1.74 -6.76 -8.04
CA GLY A 98 -1.86 -7.26 -9.40
C GLY A 98 -1.49 -8.75 -9.53
N VAL A 99 -0.49 -9.25 -8.80
CA VAL A 99 -0.22 -10.71 -8.80
C VAL A 99 -1.33 -11.51 -8.12
N LEU A 100 -1.99 -10.93 -7.12
CA LEU A 100 -3.14 -11.57 -6.46
C LEU A 100 -4.39 -11.60 -7.34
N PHE A 101 -4.54 -10.61 -8.23
CA PHE A 101 -5.54 -10.62 -9.31
C PHE A 101 -5.18 -11.52 -10.49
N GLY A 102 -3.98 -12.12 -10.50
CA GLY A 102 -3.52 -12.94 -11.62
C GLY A 102 -3.16 -12.13 -12.87
N PHE A 103 -2.84 -10.84 -12.72
CA PHE A 103 -2.49 -10.00 -13.86
C PHE A 103 -1.16 -10.40 -14.50
N GLN A 104 -1.19 -10.49 -15.83
CA GLN A 104 -0.03 -10.76 -16.67
C GLN A 104 1.06 -9.70 -16.49
N LYS A 105 2.28 -10.17 -16.21
CA LYS A 105 3.48 -9.36 -16.03
C LYS A 105 4.16 -9.09 -17.37
N GLU A 106 4.78 -7.93 -17.46
CA GLU A 106 5.69 -7.52 -18.52
C GLU A 106 7.04 -7.17 -17.88
N HIS A 107 8.02 -8.04 -18.09
CA HIS A 107 9.36 -7.92 -17.51
C HIS A 107 10.23 -6.98 -18.35
N GLU A 108 11.06 -6.17 -17.69
CA GLU A 108 11.98 -5.25 -18.39
C GLU A 108 13.13 -6.00 -19.07
N SER A 109 13.56 -7.12 -18.49
CA SER A 109 14.60 -7.95 -19.07
C SER A 109 14.45 -9.41 -18.63
N GLU A 110 15.04 -10.30 -19.42
CA GLU A 110 15.11 -11.72 -19.09
C GLU A 110 16.03 -12.02 -17.90
N ALA A 111 16.85 -11.08 -17.45
CA ALA A 111 17.75 -11.28 -16.32
C ALA A 111 17.15 -10.89 -14.96
N ASN A 112 16.06 -10.10 -14.91
CA ASN A 112 15.54 -9.57 -13.64
C ASN A 112 14.03 -9.77 -13.44
N ASN A 113 13.69 -10.81 -12.69
CA ASN A 113 12.30 -11.18 -12.39
C ASN A 113 11.59 -10.17 -11.46
N LEU A 114 12.33 -9.31 -10.76
CA LEU A 114 11.75 -8.35 -9.80
C LEU A 114 11.39 -7.01 -10.44
N LYS A 115 11.91 -6.74 -11.65
CA LYS A 115 11.66 -5.52 -12.42
C LYS A 115 10.63 -5.80 -13.52
N TYR A 116 9.35 -5.74 -13.14
CA TYR A 116 8.23 -5.83 -14.05
C TYR A 116 7.19 -4.74 -13.78
N LYS A 117 6.36 -4.49 -14.78
CA LYS A 117 5.03 -3.88 -14.67
C LYS A 117 3.98 -4.89 -15.13
N PHE A 118 2.70 -4.59 -15.01
CA PHE A 118 1.70 -5.39 -15.73
C PHE A 118 1.53 -4.85 -17.15
N ILE A 119 0.95 -5.66 -18.03
CA ILE A 119 0.54 -5.19 -19.37
C ILE A 119 -0.41 -3.98 -19.23
N ALA A 120 -0.46 -3.12 -20.25
CA ALA A 120 -1.15 -1.83 -20.18
C ALA A 120 -2.60 -1.95 -19.70
N GLU A 121 -3.36 -2.89 -20.25
CA GLU A 121 -4.74 -3.19 -19.88
C GLU A 121 -4.89 -3.52 -18.38
N HIS A 122 -3.98 -4.33 -17.84
CA HIS A 122 -4.00 -4.72 -16.42
C HIS A 122 -3.56 -3.59 -15.49
N GLU A 123 -2.63 -2.73 -15.90
CA GLU A 123 -2.30 -1.52 -15.12
C GLU A 123 -3.48 -0.56 -15.05
N GLU A 124 -4.25 -0.43 -16.13
CA GLU A 124 -5.47 0.39 -16.16
C GLU A 124 -6.55 -0.20 -15.25
N LYS A 125 -6.86 -1.49 -15.41
CA LYS A 125 -7.79 -2.22 -14.53
C LYS A 125 -7.40 -2.09 -13.06
N LEU A 126 -6.12 -2.26 -12.74
CA LEU A 126 -5.61 -2.11 -11.38
C LEU A 126 -5.80 -0.67 -10.86
N SER A 127 -5.53 0.34 -11.68
CA SER A 127 -5.67 1.75 -11.28
C SER A 127 -7.12 2.10 -10.97
N ASN A 128 -8.05 1.67 -11.83
CA ASN A 128 -9.48 1.90 -11.62
C ASN A 128 -9.98 1.16 -10.37
N TRP A 129 -9.60 -0.11 -10.20
CA TRP A 129 -9.95 -0.87 -9.01
C TRP A 129 -9.40 -0.20 -7.73
N MET A 130 -8.13 0.21 -7.73
CA MET A 130 -7.52 0.86 -6.56
C MET A 130 -8.21 2.17 -6.20
N LYS A 131 -8.59 2.98 -7.19
CA LYS A 131 -9.29 4.25 -6.93
C LYS A 131 -10.66 4.04 -6.30
N ASN A 132 -11.42 3.09 -6.82
CA ASN A 132 -12.81 2.86 -6.41
C ASN A 132 -12.92 2.14 -5.05
N ASN A 133 -11.90 1.35 -4.68
CA ASN A 133 -12.02 0.43 -3.55
C ASN A 133 -11.11 0.75 -2.36
N LEU A 134 -10.12 1.62 -2.52
CA LEU A 134 -9.17 1.92 -1.45
C LEU A 134 -9.44 3.26 -0.78
N VAL A 135 -9.12 3.33 0.50
CA VAL A 135 -9.14 4.53 1.32
C VAL A 135 -7.76 4.72 1.91
N MET A 136 -7.25 5.94 1.93
CA MET A 136 -5.95 6.26 2.50
C MET A 136 -6.12 7.12 3.75
N HIS A 137 -5.51 6.68 4.85
CA HIS A 137 -5.34 7.47 6.06
C HIS A 137 -3.90 7.99 6.10
N PHE A 138 -3.67 9.25 6.51
CA PHE A 138 -2.31 9.83 6.46
C PHE A 138 -2.01 10.78 7.62
N VAL A 139 -0.73 10.91 7.97
CA VAL A 139 -0.25 11.87 8.97
C VAL A 139 1.00 12.56 8.46
N ILE A 140 1.13 13.85 8.75
CA ILE A 140 2.34 14.61 8.46
C ILE A 140 3.32 14.36 9.60
N ILE A 141 4.48 13.81 9.28
CA ILE A 141 5.54 13.63 10.27
C ILE A 141 6.90 13.59 9.56
N ASP A 142 7.86 14.28 10.16
CA ASP A 142 9.26 14.16 9.78
C ASP A 142 9.83 12.83 10.28
N ASN A 143 10.71 12.22 9.48
CA ASN A 143 11.36 10.94 9.80
C ASN A 143 10.35 9.81 10.18
N PRO A 144 9.41 9.44 9.28
CA PRO A 144 8.29 8.56 9.60
C PRO A 144 8.66 7.08 9.84
N MET A 145 9.94 6.72 9.89
CA MET A 145 10.41 5.33 9.88
C MET A 145 10.08 4.57 11.17
N GLU A 146 10.27 5.21 12.33
CA GLU A 146 9.90 4.59 13.61
C GLU A 146 8.38 4.42 13.72
N PHE A 147 7.64 5.43 13.25
CA PHE A 147 6.19 5.38 13.22
C PHE A 147 5.66 4.32 12.21
N GLU A 148 6.35 4.10 11.08
CA GLU A 148 6.04 3.00 10.14
C GLU A 148 6.10 1.64 10.84
N LEU A 149 7.17 1.39 11.60
CA LEU A 149 7.36 0.14 12.33
C LEU A 149 6.29 -0.02 13.41
N PHE A 150 5.97 1.06 14.12
CA PHE A 150 4.87 1.09 15.07
C PHE A 150 3.53 0.70 14.40
N LEU A 151 3.20 1.31 13.26
CA LEU A 151 1.97 1.00 12.51
C LEU A 151 1.95 -0.44 11.97
N ILE A 152 3.06 -0.94 11.43
CA ILE A 152 3.16 -2.33 10.94
C ILE A 152 2.96 -3.32 12.09
N ASN A 153 3.54 -3.07 13.26
CA ASN A 153 3.37 -3.94 14.43
C ASN A 153 1.95 -3.86 15.02
N THR A 154 1.32 -2.69 14.95
CA THR A 154 -0.03 -2.45 15.49
C THR A 154 -1.11 -3.07 14.59
N TYR A 155 -1.03 -2.85 13.28
CA TYR A 155 -2.07 -3.24 12.33
C TYR A 155 -1.78 -4.53 11.58
N GLU A 156 -0.54 -5.03 11.66
CA GLU A 156 -0.10 -6.30 11.07
C GLU A 156 -0.55 -6.52 9.60
N PRO A 157 -0.49 -5.49 8.72
CA PRO A 157 -1.16 -5.51 7.43
C PRO A 157 -0.63 -6.64 6.53
N PRO A 158 -1.51 -7.41 5.86
CA PRO A 158 -1.11 -8.59 5.11
C PRO A 158 -0.23 -8.30 3.89
N LEU A 159 -0.27 -7.08 3.33
CA LEU A 159 0.55 -6.73 2.15
C LEU A 159 1.92 -6.13 2.51
N ASN A 160 2.21 -5.85 3.79
CA ASN A 160 3.56 -5.48 4.21
C ASN A 160 4.39 -6.76 4.38
N LEU A 161 5.20 -7.06 3.37
CA LEU A 161 6.09 -8.24 3.37
C LEU A 161 7.40 -8.01 4.12
N LYS A 162 7.85 -6.74 4.19
CA LYS A 162 9.05 -6.33 4.91
C LYS A 162 8.66 -5.87 6.31
N ASP A 163 9.50 -6.15 7.30
CA ASP A 163 9.40 -5.71 8.70
C ASP A 163 8.17 -6.24 9.48
N ASN A 164 7.15 -6.77 8.80
CA ASN A 164 6.02 -7.46 9.44
C ASN A 164 6.46 -8.85 9.96
N ASN A 165 6.62 -8.98 11.27
CA ASN A 165 7.01 -10.23 11.93
C ASN A 165 5.85 -10.98 12.59
N SER A 166 4.61 -10.55 12.34
CA SER A 166 3.41 -11.15 12.92
C SER A 166 3.28 -12.65 12.60
N LYS A 167 2.58 -13.40 13.45
CA LYS A 167 2.10 -14.76 13.11
C LYS A 167 0.84 -14.71 12.23
N LYS A 168 0.04 -13.63 12.33
CA LYS A 168 -1.17 -13.37 11.54
C LYS A 168 -0.81 -13.36 10.05
N ASN A 169 -1.61 -14.05 9.23
CA ASN A 169 -1.44 -14.13 7.77
C ASN A 169 -0.02 -14.54 7.30
N ARG A 170 0.79 -15.22 8.12
CA ARG A 170 2.19 -15.55 7.78
C ARG A 170 2.28 -16.48 6.56
N ALA A 171 1.39 -17.46 6.46
CA ALA A 171 1.33 -18.36 5.30
C ALA A 171 1.01 -17.58 4.02
N PHE A 172 -0.01 -16.72 4.04
CA PHE A 172 -0.35 -15.83 2.94
C PHE A 172 0.83 -14.95 2.50
N ARG A 173 1.58 -14.38 3.44
CA ARG A 173 2.75 -13.54 3.11
C ARG A 173 3.85 -14.32 2.42
N LYS A 174 4.09 -15.59 2.81
CA LYS A 174 5.03 -16.47 2.11
C LYS A 174 4.57 -16.74 0.67
N ASP A 175 3.29 -17.08 0.49
CA ASP A 175 2.72 -17.33 -0.84
C ASP A 175 2.80 -16.09 -1.73
N LEU A 176 2.52 -14.90 -1.18
CA LEU A 176 2.58 -13.63 -1.89
C LEU A 176 4.02 -13.29 -2.34
N ILE A 177 5.04 -13.60 -1.52
CA ILE A 177 6.44 -13.48 -1.93
C ILE A 177 6.69 -14.33 -3.18
N GLN A 178 6.24 -15.59 -3.17
CA GLN A 178 6.41 -16.50 -4.31
C GLN A 178 5.69 -15.99 -5.58
N LEU A 179 4.46 -15.50 -5.46
CA LEU A 179 3.70 -14.94 -6.59
C LEU A 179 4.41 -13.74 -7.22
N ARG A 180 5.11 -12.93 -6.40
CA ARG A 180 5.85 -11.76 -6.87
C ARG A 180 7.16 -12.08 -7.59
N THR A 181 7.76 -13.24 -7.32
CA THR A 181 9.06 -13.66 -7.88
C THR A 181 8.94 -14.63 -9.04
N THR A 182 7.83 -15.38 -9.11
CA THR A 182 7.51 -16.29 -10.22
C THR A 182 7.27 -15.48 -11.51
N ARG A 183 7.63 -16.01 -12.68
CA ARG A 183 7.25 -15.41 -13.97
C ARG A 183 5.83 -15.81 -14.33
#